data_AF-A0A526XTB5-F1
#
_entry.id   AF-A0A526XTB5-F1
#
_cell.length_a   1.000
_cell.length_b   1.000
_cell.length_c   1.000
_cell.angle_alpha   90.00
_cell.angle_beta   90.00
_cell.angle_gamma   90.00
#
_symmetry.space_group_name_H-M   'P 1'
#
loop_
_entity.id
_entity.type
_entity.pdbx_description
1 polymer ?
#
loop_
_entity_poly.entity_id
_entity_poly.type
_entity_poly.pdbx_seq_one_letter_code
_entity_poly.pdbx_strand_id
1 'polypeptide(L)'
;TVHTASLGEALDHWDISRTSSQNVRDFFLAAPGGVPTQVAFSQDRRWDELDVDREKGVIRSAQYPFSKDGGLAVLKGNLALDGCIVKTAGVDESILKFTGPARVFE
;
A
#
# COMPACT_ATOMS: atom_id res chain seq x y z
N THR A 1 15.42 20.45 3.84
CA THR A 1 15.66 19.00 3.59
C THR A 1 16.92 18.90 2.73
N VAL A 2 17.35 17.70 2.29
CA VAL A 2 18.57 17.58 1.46
C VAL A 2 18.38 18.18 0.05
N HIS A 3 17.13 18.24 -0.45
CA HIS A 3 16.83 18.61 -1.84
C HIS A 3 15.92 19.85 -2.01
N THR A 4 15.26 20.32 -0.94
CA THR A 4 14.37 21.51 -0.94
C THR A 4 14.50 22.30 0.37
N ALA A 5 13.99 23.53 0.42
CA ALA A 5 14.09 24.33 1.65
C ALA A 5 13.17 23.78 2.75
N SER A 6 12.00 23.23 2.39
CA SER A 6 11.03 22.65 3.35
C SER A 6 10.41 21.33 2.89
N LEU A 7 9.77 20.60 3.83
CA LEU A 7 8.94 19.43 3.51
C LEU A 7 7.73 19.82 2.65
N GLY A 8 7.14 20.99 2.91
CA GLY A 8 6.01 21.51 2.12
C GLY A 8 6.39 21.66 0.65
N GLU A 9 7.52 22.32 0.38
CA GLU A 9 8.05 22.46 -0.99
C GLU A 9 8.39 21.11 -1.64
N ALA A 10 8.91 20.16 -0.87
CA ALA A 10 9.15 18.81 -1.38
C ALA A 10 7.84 18.13 -1.82
N LEU A 11 6.78 18.27 -1.02
CA LEU A 11 5.46 17.73 -1.35
C LEU A 11 4.85 18.46 -2.56
N ASP A 12 4.94 19.79 -2.62
CA ASP A 12 4.44 20.55 -3.78
C ASP A 12 5.11 20.12 -5.09
N HIS A 13 6.41 19.81 -5.05
CA HIS A 13 7.15 19.38 -6.23
C HIS A 13 6.92 17.91 -6.59
N TRP A 14 6.96 16.99 -5.62
CA TRP A 14 7.00 15.54 -5.86
C TRP A 14 5.65 14.82 -5.72
N ASP A 15 4.65 15.43 -5.08
CA ASP A 15 3.32 14.83 -5.00
C ASP A 15 2.59 14.94 -6.35
N ILE A 16 2.30 13.79 -6.95
CA ILE A 16 1.60 13.68 -8.24
C ILE A 16 0.21 14.34 -8.27
N SER A 17 -0.38 14.60 -7.10
CA SER A 17 -1.67 15.29 -6.97
C SER A 17 -1.55 16.81 -6.84
N ARG A 18 -0.35 17.34 -6.62
CA ARG A 18 -0.09 18.79 -6.42
C ARG A 18 0.77 19.39 -7.54
N THR A 19 1.72 18.61 -8.06
CA THR A 19 2.73 19.09 -9.00
C THR A 19 2.18 19.35 -10.40
N SER A 20 2.67 20.42 -11.04
CA SER A 20 2.47 20.69 -12.47
C SER A 20 3.69 20.30 -13.33
N SER A 21 4.74 19.74 -12.71
CA SER A 21 5.98 19.35 -13.40
C SER A 21 5.78 18.08 -14.21
N GLN A 22 5.88 18.17 -15.54
CA GLN A 22 5.75 17.01 -16.43
C GLN A 22 6.82 15.94 -16.14
N ASN A 23 8.06 16.35 -15.87
CA ASN A 23 9.15 15.41 -15.55
C ASN A 23 8.84 14.57 -14.30
N VAL A 24 8.18 15.14 -13.29
CA VAL A 24 7.78 14.40 -12.08
C VAL A 24 6.67 13.42 -12.41
N ARG A 25 5.70 13.83 -13.24
CA ARG A 25 4.61 12.95 -13.69
C ARG A 25 5.15 11.78 -14.50
N ASP A 26 6.03 12.04 -15.47
CA ASP A 26 6.69 11.03 -16.31
C ASP A 26 7.55 10.06 -15.50
N PHE A 27 8.19 10.55 -14.42
CA PHE A 27 8.95 9.73 -13.50
C PHE A 27 8.06 8.70 -12.78
N PHE A 28 6.91 9.13 -12.24
CA PHE A 28 5.99 8.24 -11.53
C PHE A 28 5.17 7.32 -12.44
N LEU A 29 5.16 7.55 -13.76
CA LEU A 29 4.53 6.65 -14.73
C LEU A 29 5.34 5.37 -14.96
N ALA A 30 6.53 5.19 -14.35
CA ALA A 30 7.34 3.98 -14.48
C ALA A 30 6.51 2.70 -14.27
N ALA A 31 6.48 1.83 -15.27
CA ALA A 31 5.72 0.58 -15.27
C ALA A 31 6.65 -0.64 -15.30
N PRO A 32 6.19 -1.82 -14.82
CA PRO A 32 6.94 -3.05 -14.99
C PRO A 32 7.18 -3.35 -16.47
N GLY A 33 8.40 -3.77 -16.82
CA GLY A 33 8.81 -4.01 -18.21
C GLY A 33 7.96 -5.07 -18.94
N GLY A 34 7.45 -6.07 -18.21
CA GLY A 34 6.58 -7.12 -18.75
C GLY A 34 7.24 -8.05 -19.79
N VAL A 35 8.55 -7.92 -20.00
CA VAL A 35 9.36 -8.70 -20.94
C VAL A 35 10.70 -9.06 -20.30
N PRO A 36 11.35 -10.16 -20.70
CA PRO A 36 12.71 -10.48 -20.25
C PRO A 36 13.70 -9.37 -20.64
N THR A 37 14.49 -8.91 -19.68
CA THR A 37 15.53 -7.88 -19.87
C THR A 37 16.91 -8.49 -19.62
N GLN A 38 17.65 -8.81 -20.70
CA GLN A 38 19.00 -9.39 -20.62
C GLN A 38 20.11 -8.34 -20.75
N VAL A 39 19.73 -7.10 -21.04
CA VAL A 39 20.63 -5.95 -21.18
C VAL A 39 20.23 -4.91 -20.15
N ALA A 40 21.20 -4.37 -19.42
CA ALA A 40 20.94 -3.34 -18.43
C ALA A 40 20.26 -2.11 -19.06
N PHE A 41 19.31 -1.52 -18.34
CA PHE A 41 18.56 -0.32 -18.76
C PHE A 41 17.76 -0.46 -20.07
N SER A 42 17.47 -1.68 -20.52
CA SER A 42 16.76 -1.93 -21.80
C SER A 42 15.23 -1.85 -21.72
N GLN A 43 14.68 -1.30 -20.63
CA GLN A 43 13.23 -1.19 -20.45
C GLN A 43 12.86 0.23 -20.08
N ASP A 44 11.78 0.72 -20.68
CA ASP A 44 11.28 2.08 -20.56
C ASP A 44 9.75 2.13 -20.47
N ARG A 45 9.11 1.01 -20.07
CA ARG A 45 7.66 0.93 -19.99
C ARG A 45 7.09 1.98 -19.05
N ARG A 46 5.97 2.55 -19.45
CA ARG A 46 5.19 3.51 -18.68
C ARG A 46 3.73 3.07 -18.64
N TRP A 47 3.05 3.38 -17.54
CA TRP A 47 1.59 3.32 -17.48
C TRP A 47 1.01 4.43 -18.34
N ASP A 48 -0.23 4.26 -18.80
CA ASP A 48 -0.90 5.29 -19.61
C ASP A 48 -1.30 6.50 -18.75
N GLU A 49 -1.65 6.24 -17.48
CA GLU A 49 -2.06 7.26 -16.52
C GLU A 49 -1.61 6.92 -15.09
N LEU A 50 -1.58 7.96 -14.24
CA LEU A 50 -1.30 7.82 -12.80
C LEU A 50 -2.59 7.60 -12.03
N ASP A 51 -2.55 6.73 -11.03
CA ASP A 51 -3.63 6.61 -10.06
C ASP A 51 -3.66 7.82 -9.12
N VAL A 52 -4.60 8.73 -9.38
CA VAL A 52 -4.86 9.94 -8.58
C VAL A 52 -6.20 9.88 -7.86
N ASP A 53 -6.94 8.78 -7.96
CA ASP A 53 -8.26 8.64 -7.35
C ASP A 53 -8.11 8.28 -5.86
N ARG A 54 -8.37 9.26 -5.00
CA ARG A 54 -8.25 9.12 -3.54
C ARG A 54 -9.47 8.52 -2.85
N GLU A 55 -10.50 8.12 -3.60
CA GLU A 55 -11.69 7.45 -3.09
C GLU A 55 -11.74 5.99 -3.53
N LYS A 56 -11.54 5.71 -4.83
CA LYS A 56 -11.69 4.36 -5.40
C LYS A 56 -10.39 3.75 -5.90
N GLY A 57 -9.32 4.55 -6.03
CA GLY A 57 -8.00 4.10 -6.43
C GLY A 57 -7.33 3.16 -5.43
N VAL A 58 -6.08 2.80 -5.75
CA VAL A 58 -5.23 1.90 -4.95
C VAL A 58 -4.76 2.60 -3.68
N ILE A 59 -4.34 3.86 -3.78
CA ILE A 59 -3.90 4.67 -2.62
C ILE A 59 -4.98 5.70 -2.29
N ARG A 60 -5.82 5.37 -1.30
CA ARG A 60 -6.97 6.17 -0.87
C ARG A 60 -6.63 7.14 0.26
N SER A 61 -7.40 8.21 0.36
CA SER A 61 -7.30 9.16 1.47
C SER A 61 -7.84 8.58 2.77
N ALA A 62 -7.49 9.21 3.90
CA ALA A 62 -8.01 8.83 5.22
C ALA A 62 -9.53 8.99 5.37
N GLN A 63 -10.19 9.76 4.48
CA GLN A 63 -11.65 9.89 4.43
C GLN A 63 -12.32 8.66 3.80
N TYR A 64 -11.63 7.99 2.87
CA TYR A 64 -12.14 6.84 2.12
C TYR A 64 -11.22 5.61 2.24
N PRO A 65 -10.83 5.18 3.45
CA PRO A 65 -9.90 4.08 3.60
C PRO A 65 -10.59 2.74 3.25
N PHE A 66 -9.81 1.70 2.96
CA PHE A 66 -10.35 0.33 2.83
C PHE A 66 -10.96 -0.16 4.15
N SER A 67 -10.29 0.13 5.26
CA SER A 67 -10.77 -0.07 6.63
C SER A 67 -10.27 1.10 7.48
N LYS A 68 -11.10 1.56 8.40
CA LYS A 68 -10.68 2.59 9.37
C LYS A 68 -9.70 2.05 10.41
N ASP A 69 -9.85 0.77 10.74
CA ASP A 69 -9.00 0.09 11.70
C ASP A 69 -7.76 -0.47 11.01
N GLY A 70 -6.62 -0.41 11.71
CA GLY A 70 -5.34 -0.93 11.23
C GLY A 70 -5.41 -2.41 10.86
N GLY A 71 -4.53 -2.83 9.95
CA GLY A 71 -4.56 -4.19 9.38
C GLY A 71 -4.05 -5.30 10.30
N LEU A 72 -3.73 -5.02 11.56
CA LEU A 72 -3.22 -5.98 12.55
C LEU A 72 -3.95 -5.82 13.89
N ALA A 73 -4.20 -6.94 14.58
CA ALA A 73 -4.63 -6.97 15.97
C ALA A 73 -3.81 -7.97 16.79
N VAL A 74 -3.67 -7.70 18.09
CA VAL A 74 -3.07 -8.62 19.07
C VAL A 74 -4.20 -9.36 19.78
N LEU A 75 -4.24 -10.68 19.67
CA LEU A 75 -5.17 -11.54 20.41
C LEU A 75 -4.45 -12.15 21.61
N LYS A 76 -5.15 -12.27 22.74
CA LYS A 76 -4.62 -12.86 23.97
C LYS A 76 -5.62 -13.84 24.57
N GLY A 77 -5.13 -14.92 25.16
CA GLY A 77 -5.97 -15.94 25.79
C GLY A 77 -5.15 -17.11 26.32
N ASN A 78 -5.83 -18.15 26.78
CA ASN A 78 -5.20 -19.37 27.31
C ASN A 78 -4.29 -20.08 26.29
N LEU A 79 -4.57 -19.98 24.98
CA LEU A 79 -3.73 -20.53 23.91
C LEU A 79 -2.58 -19.59 23.47
N ALA A 80 -2.68 -18.30 23.80
CA ALA A 80 -1.72 -17.26 23.41
C ALA A 80 -1.44 -16.36 24.62
N LEU A 81 -0.72 -16.90 25.60
CA LEU A 81 -0.46 -16.23 26.89
C LEU A 81 0.34 -14.94 26.74
N ASP A 82 1.30 -14.93 25.81
CA ASP A 82 2.12 -13.76 25.47
C ASP A 82 1.55 -12.97 24.28
N GLY A 83 0.38 -13.39 23.79
CA GLY A 83 -0.31 -12.82 22.64
C GLY A 83 0.07 -13.47 21.32
N CYS A 84 -0.79 -13.31 20.33
CA CYS A 84 -0.52 -13.63 18.94
C CYS A 84 -1.05 -12.53 18.02
N ILE A 85 -0.59 -12.51 16.77
CA ILE A 85 -0.95 -11.49 15.79
C ILE A 85 -1.92 -12.08 14.77
N VAL A 86 -2.97 -11.33 14.47
CA VAL A 86 -3.85 -11.58 13.33
C VAL A 86 -3.81 -10.39 12.37
N LYS A 87 -3.79 -10.66 11.07
CA LYS A 87 -3.95 -9.63 10.03
C LYS A 87 -5.42 -9.39 9.76
N THR A 88 -6.05 -8.52 10.54
CA THR A 88 -7.49 -8.20 10.46
C THR A 88 -7.93 -7.79 9.06
N ALA A 89 -7.09 -7.06 8.32
CA ALA A 89 -7.38 -6.66 6.93
C ALA A 89 -7.50 -7.83 5.94
N GLY A 90 -7.06 -9.04 6.30
CA GLY A 90 -7.17 -10.25 5.49
C GLY A 90 -8.14 -11.29 6.04
N VAL A 91 -8.88 -10.97 7.10
CA VAL A 91 -9.84 -11.89 7.73
C VAL A 91 -11.23 -11.56 7.21
N ASP A 92 -11.97 -12.57 6.75
CA ASP A 92 -13.36 -12.39 6.34
C ASP A 92 -14.23 -12.01 7.55
N GLU A 93 -15.19 -11.08 7.37
CA GLU A 93 -16.02 -10.57 8.46
C GLU A 93 -16.77 -11.69 9.20
N SER A 94 -17.17 -12.75 8.49
CA SER A 94 -17.90 -13.88 9.06
C SER A 94 -17.09 -14.70 10.06
N ILE A 95 -15.76 -14.59 10.06
CA ILE A 95 -14.86 -15.35 10.94
C ILE A 95 -14.10 -14.46 11.94
N LEU A 96 -14.45 -13.18 12.07
CA LEU A 96 -13.96 -12.32 13.15
C LEU A 96 -14.28 -12.88 14.54
N LYS A 97 -15.34 -13.70 14.63
CA LYS A 97 -15.64 -14.55 15.79
C LYS A 97 -15.84 -15.97 15.30
N PHE A 98 -14.97 -16.87 15.72
CA PHE A 98 -15.02 -18.27 15.33
C PHE A 98 -14.93 -19.18 16.54
N THR A 99 -15.65 -20.31 16.49
CA THR A 99 -15.54 -21.38 17.47
C THR A 99 -15.76 -22.71 16.76
N GLY A 100 -14.88 -23.66 17.00
CA GLY A 100 -14.95 -24.97 16.37
C GLY A 100 -13.91 -25.94 16.93
N PRO A 101 -14.02 -27.23 16.59
CA PRO A 101 -13.04 -28.23 17.01
C PRO A 101 -11.68 -27.96 16.37
N ALA A 102 -10.61 -28.18 17.12
CA ALA A 102 -9.24 -28.04 16.62
C ALA A 102 -8.89 -29.19 15.67
N ARG A 103 -8.22 -28.88 14.56
CA ARG A 103 -7.55 -29.84 13.69
C ARG A 103 -6.06 -29.54 13.70
N VAL A 104 -5.27 -30.45 14.28
CA VAL A 104 -3.86 -30.24 14.62
C VAL A 104 -2.96 -30.96 13.60
N PHE A 105 -1.86 -30.31 13.22
CA PHE A 105 -0.80 -30.82 12.35
C PHE A 105 0.56 -30.47 12.98
N GLU A 106 1.56 -31.35 12.83
CA GLU A 106 2.96 -31.14 13.26
C GLU A 106 3.82 -30.56 12.12
#